data_AF-A0A9E4FEQ3-F1
#
_entry.id   AF-A0A9E4FEQ3-F1
#
_cell.length_a   1.000
_cell.length_b   1.000
_cell.length_c   1.000
_cell.angle_alpha   90.00
_cell.angle_beta   90.00
_cell.angle_gamma   90.00
#
_symmetry.space_group_name_H-M   'P 1'
#
loop_
_entity.id
_entity.type
_entity.pdbx_description
1 polymer ?
#
loop_
_entity_poly.entity_id
_entity_poly.type
_entity_poly.pdbx_seq_one_letter_code
_entity_poly.pdbx_strand_id
1 'polypeptide(L)' 'MKLSISLPAEEIAFLDGYARSQGIKSRSGVIRAALRQLRMSELVDDYASAWAESDDEDDRLWDRSSSDGLTS' A
#
# COMPACT_ATOMS: atom_id res chain seq x y z
N MET A 1 -20.20 8.54 3.83
CA MET A 1 -20.29 8.75 5.29
C MET A 1 -19.44 9.94 5.69
N LYS A 2 -19.89 10.76 6.67
CA LYS A 2 -19.12 11.88 7.23
C LYS A 2 -18.67 11.51 8.64
N LEU A 3 -17.45 11.90 8.99
CA LEU A 3 -16.85 11.69 10.31
C LEU A 3 -16.39 13.04 10.84
N SER A 4 -16.67 13.34 12.11
CA SER A 4 -16.14 14.50 12.81
C SER A 4 -14.96 14.04 13.67
N ILE A 5 -13.82 14.71 13.55
CA ILE A 5 -12.60 14.41 14.31
C ILE A 5 -12.02 15.71 14.87
N SER A 6 -11.49 15.64 16.08
CA SER A 6 -10.70 16.71 16.69
C SER A 6 -9.23 16.36 16.57
N LEU A 7 -8.46 17.24 15.94
CA LEU A 7 -7.01 17.07 15.78
C LEU A 7 -6.30 18.33 16.30
N PRO A 8 -5.09 18.20 16.86
CA PRO A 8 -4.22 19.33 17.16
C PRO A 8 -3.93 20.19 15.92
N ALA A 9 -3.59 21.46 16.14
CA ALA A 9 -3.36 22.41 15.06
C ALA A 9 -2.17 22.02 14.17
N GLU A 10 -1.13 21.44 14.77
CA GLU A 10 0.06 20.94 14.08
C GLU A 10 -0.27 19.80 13.11
N GLU A 11 -1.17 18.88 13.48
CA GLU A 11 -1.60 17.79 12.62
C GLU A 11 -2.45 18.31 11.45
N ILE A 12 -3.30 19.30 11.70
CA ILE A 12 -4.05 19.97 10.63
C ILE A 12 -3.11 20.66 9.64
N ALA A 13 -2.08 21.36 10.15
CA ALA A 13 -1.08 22.01 9.32
C ALA A 13 -0.29 21.00 8.49
N PHE A 14 0.04 19.84 9.07
CA PHE A 14 0.67 18.74 8.34
C PHE A 14 -0.23 18.23 7.21
N LEU A 15 -1.51 17.94 7.48
CA LEU A 15 -2.46 17.48 6.45
C LEU A 15 -2.58 18.48 5.30
N ASP A 16 -2.62 19.79 5.60
CA ASP A 16 -2.70 20.83 4.58
C ASP A 16 -1.41 20.96 3.76
N GLY A 17 -0.25 20.83 4.41
CA GLY A 17 1.05 20.81 3.75
C GLY A 17 1.21 19.62 2.82
N TYR A 18 0.84 18.43 3.29
CA TYR A 18 0.87 17.20 2.50
C TYR A 18 -0.12 17.25 1.33
N ALA A 19 -1.32 17.79 1.55
CA ALA A 19 -2.29 17.98 0.49
C ALA A 19 -1.74 18.84 -0.64
N ARG A 20 -1.08 19.96 -0.31
CA ARG A 20 -0.45 20.85 -1.30
C ARG A 20 0.69 20.17 -2.04
N SER A 21 1.59 19.47 -1.35
CA SER A 21 2.76 18.85 -1.98
C SER A 21 2.38 17.69 -2.92
N GLN A 22 1.30 16.98 -2.62
CA GLN A 22 0.82 15.84 -3.40
C GLN A 22 -0.32 16.18 -4.36
N GLY A 23 -0.73 17.45 -4.48
CA GLY A 23 -1.86 17.86 -5.32
C GLY A 23 -3.21 17.27 -4.90
N ILE A 24 -3.37 16.91 -3.62
CA ILE A 24 -4.60 16.32 -3.08
C ILE A 24 -5.60 17.42 -2.74
N LYS A 25 -6.85 17.27 -3.20
CA LYS A 25 -7.87 18.33 -3.16
C LYS A 25 -8.47 18.61 -1.77
N SER A 26 -8.24 17.76 -0.77
CA SER A 26 -8.82 17.96 0.57
C SER A 26 -8.10 17.17 1.67
N ARG A 27 -8.25 17.62 2.93
CA ARG A 27 -7.79 16.89 4.14
C ARG A 27 -8.34 15.46 4.20
N SER A 28 -9.62 15.27 3.88
CA SER A 28 -10.23 13.93 3.78
C SER A 28 -9.65 13.10 2.63
N GLY A 29 -9.10 13.72 1.58
CA GLY A 29 -8.30 13.04 0.57
C GLY A 29 -6.99 12.51 1.13
N VAL A 30 -6.29 13.30 1.95
CA VAL A 30 -5.06 12.88 2.63
C VAL A 30 -5.34 11.74 3.61
N ILE A 31 -6.38 11.85 4.43
CA ILE A 31 -6.81 10.78 5.34
C ILE A 31 -7.11 9.49 4.57
N ARG A 32 -7.80 9.57 3.41
CA ARG A 32 -8.04 8.37 2.58
C ARG A 32 -6.75 7.76 2.03
N ALA A 33 -5.77 8.58 1.64
CA ALA A 33 -4.47 8.09 1.19
C ALA A 33 -3.73 7.38 2.33
N ALA A 34 -3.67 7.99 3.51
CA ALA A 34 -3.09 7.38 4.70
C ALA A 34 -3.76 6.05 5.08
N LEU A 35 -5.09 5.98 5.02
CA LEU A 35 -5.82 4.74 5.28
C LEU A 35 -5.56 3.63 4.25
N ARG A 36 -5.23 3.97 3.00
CA ARG A 36 -4.81 2.97 2.01
C ARG A 36 -3.42 2.46 2.34
N GLN A 37 -2.51 3.37 2.66
CA GLN A 37 -1.15 3.01 3.04
C GLN A 37 -1.13 2.13 4.30
N LEU A 38 -1.97 2.42 5.28
CA LEU A 38 -2.12 1.60 6.49
C LEU A 38 -2.61 0.17 6.17
N ARG A 39 -3.60 0.03 5.28
CA ARG A 39 -4.04 -1.31 4.83
C ARG A 39 -2.95 -2.05 4.09
N MET A 40 -2.17 -1.35 3.26
CA MET A 40 -1.06 -1.97 2.54
C MET A 40 0.06 -2.40 3.48
N SER A 41 0.32 -1.67 4.56
CA SER A 41 1.32 -2.09 5.55
C SER A 41 0.89 -3.33 6.34
N GLU A 42 -0.41 -3.55 6.55
CA GLU A 42 -0.93 -4.76 7.20
C GLU A 42 -0.79 -6.00 6.30
N LEU A 43 -0.74 -5.83 4.98
CA LEU A 43 -0.59 -6.94 4.03
C LEU A 43 0.85 -7.49 3.97
N VAL A 44 1.84 -6.82 4.56
CA VAL A 44 3.25 -7.25 4.45
C VAL A 44 3.44 -8.63 5.07
N ASP A 45 2.89 -8.84 6.27
CA ASP A 45 3.01 -10.12 6.98
C ASP A 45 2.21 -11.23 6.28
N ASP A 46 1.07 -10.90 5.69
CA ASP A 46 0.25 -11.83 4.89
C ASP A 46 1.00 -12.27 3.62
N TYR A 47 1.62 -11.32 2.90
CA TYR A 47 2.45 -11.65 1.74
C TYR A 47 3.68 -12.46 2.14
N ALA A 48 4.36 -12.10 3.23
CA ALA A 48 5.52 -12.85 3.72
C ALA A 48 5.15 -14.29 4.10
N SER A 49 3.99 -14.47 4.73
CA SER A 49 3.46 -15.79 5.08
C SER A 49 3.12 -16.59 3.82
N ALA A 50 2.43 -15.99 2.86
CA ALA A 50 2.08 -16.65 1.60
C ALA A 50 3.34 -17.07 0.79
N TRP A 51 4.39 -16.25 0.79
CA TRP A 51 5.66 -16.63 0.18
C TRP A 51 6.36 -17.77 0.92
N ALA A 52 6.26 -17.81 2.26
CA ALA A 52 6.84 -18.88 3.07
C ALA A 52 6.07 -20.21 2.98
N GLU A 53 4.82 -20.19 2.51
CA GLU A 53 4.02 -21.39 2.23
C GLU A 53 4.43 -22.07 0.92
N SER A 54 5.13 -21.38 0.02
CA SER A 54 5.68 -22.00 -1.20
C SER A 54 6.82 -22.95 -0.82
N ASP A 55 6.80 -24.17 -1.37
CA ASP A 55 7.91 -25.12 -1.23
C ASP A 55 8.86 -25.01 -2.42
N ASP A 56 10.13 -25.38 -2.22
CA ASP A 56 11.20 -25.33 -3.21
C ASP A 56 10.85 -26.08 -4.51
N GLU A 57 9.97 -27.08 -4.44
CA GLU A 57 9.49 -27.83 -5.60
C GLU A 57 8.52 -27.02 -6.47
N ASP A 58 7.60 -26.28 -5.85
CA ASP A 58 6.65 -25.41 -6.56
C ASP A 58 7.37 -24.22 -7.20
N ASP A 59 8.33 -23.61 -6.51
CA ASP A 59 9.14 -22.53 -7.06
C ASP A 59 9.91 -22.98 -8.31
N ARG A 60 10.53 -24.17 -8.28
CA ARG A 60 11.22 -24.75 -9.45
C ARG A 60 10.28 -25.16 -10.57
N LEU A 61 9.05 -25.59 -10.24
CA LEU A 61 8.04 -25.91 -11.23
C LEU A 61 7.65 -24.67 -12.02
N TRP A 62 7.38 -23.55 -11.34
CA TRP A 62 6.99 -22.29 -11.98
C TRP A 62 8.14 -21.59 -12.70
N ASP A 63 9.37 -21.66 -12.16
CA ASP A 63 10.57 -21.05 -12.78
C ASP A 63 10.84 -21.55 -14.21
N ARG A 64 10.46 -22.79 -14.52
CA ARG A 64 10.60 -23.35 -15.88
C ARG A 64 9.82 -22.58 -16.96
N SER A 65 8.71 -21.94 -16.57
CA SER A 65 7.87 -21.16 -17.49
C SER A 65 8.25 -19.68 -17.55
N SER A 66 9.25 -19.24 -16.78
CA SER A 66 9.62 -17.83 -16.65
C SER A 66 10.08 -17.17 -17.96
N SER A 67 10.54 -17.98 -18.94
CA SER A 67 11.02 -17.52 -20.24
C SER A 67 10.09 -17.86 -21.42
N ASP A 68 8.94 -18.45 -21.15
CA ASP A 68 8.00 -18.84 -22.20
C ASP A 68 7.51 -17.62 -22.98
N GLY A 69 7.61 -17.67 -24.31
CA GLY A 69 7.17 -16.58 -25.19
C GLY A 69 8.14 -15.40 -25.30
N LEU A 70 9.25 -15.40 -24.55
CA LEU A 70 10.35 -14.45 -24.76
C LEU A 70 11.21 -14.93 -25.93
N THR A 71 10.78 -14.63 -27.15
CA THR A 71 11.62 -14.75 -28.35
C THR A 71 12.75 -13.73 -28.28
N SER A 72 14.00 -14.20 -28.30
CA SER A 72 15.19 -13.35 -28.50
C SER A 72 15.17 -12.62 -29.83
#